data_AF-A0A7X2MRR9-F1
#
_entry.id   AF-A0A7X2MRR9-F1
#
_cell.length_a   1.000
_cell.length_b   1.000
_cell.length_c   1.000
_cell.angle_alpha   90.00
_cell.angle_beta   90.00
_cell.angle_gamma   90.00
#
_symmetry.space_group_name_H-M   'P 1'
#
loop_
_entity.id
_entity.type
_entity.pdbx_description
1 polymer ?
#
loop_
_entity_poly.entity_id
_entity_poly.type
_entity_poly.pdbx_seq_one_letter_code
_entity_poly.pdbx_strand_id
1 'polypeptide(L)'
;GNIGFMSKLSNKADHKLCHSLAKEIFGGDMLDAALPRLDGFERCGESFDTVISANPSTYVGSSEALKNARSAAEDFAKAVFDRIEFIRLN
;
A
#
# COMPACT_ATOMS: atom_id res chain seq x y z
N GLY A 1 -1.73 17.13 -10.80
CA GLY A 1 -2.80 16.18 -11.14
C GLY A 1 -3.22 15.42 -9.90
N ASN A 2 -4.27 14.61 -10.00
CA ASN A 2 -4.59 13.64 -8.95
C ASN A 2 -3.67 12.42 -9.13
N ILE A 3 -3.04 11.95 -8.05
CA ILE A 3 -2.14 10.79 -8.11
C ILE A 3 -2.95 9.50 -7.94
N GLY A 4 -2.87 8.59 -8.91
CA GLY A 4 -3.49 7.25 -8.84
C GLY A 4 -2.58 6.26 -8.13
N PHE A 5 -3.13 5.27 -7.41
CA PHE A 5 -2.36 4.15 -6.86
C PHE A 5 -3.21 2.88 -6.82
N MET A 6 -2.57 1.72 -6.90
CA MET A 6 -3.28 0.44 -6.76
C MET A 6 -3.47 0.11 -5.28
N SER A 7 -4.72 -0.14 -4.89
CA SER A 7 -5.11 -0.53 -3.53
C SER A 7 -5.60 -1.98 -3.49
N LYS A 8 -5.22 -2.71 -2.42
CA LYS A 8 -5.52 -4.14 -2.22
C LYS A 8 -5.10 -5.02 -3.41
N LEU A 9 -3.95 -4.71 -4.02
CA LEU A 9 -3.43 -5.44 -5.17
C LEU A 9 -2.97 -6.86 -4.77
N SER A 10 -3.25 -7.86 -5.60
CA SER A 10 -2.78 -9.23 -5.44
C SER A 10 -2.02 -9.67 -6.69
N ASN A 11 -1.18 -10.70 -6.57
CA ASN A 11 -0.46 -11.29 -7.71
C ASN A 11 -1.36 -12.20 -8.56
N LYS A 12 -2.47 -11.66 -9.06
CA LYS A 12 -3.44 -12.34 -9.94
C LYS A 12 -3.41 -11.75 -11.35
N ALA A 13 -3.81 -12.55 -12.35
CA ALA A 13 -3.72 -12.15 -13.76
C ALA A 13 -4.62 -10.94 -14.08
N ASP A 14 -5.85 -10.95 -13.58
CA ASP A 14 -6.82 -9.86 -13.69
C ASP A 14 -6.33 -8.58 -13.00
N HIS A 15 -5.75 -8.70 -11.81
CA HIS A 15 -5.15 -7.56 -11.10
C HIS A 15 -4.00 -6.93 -11.90
N LYS A 16 -3.16 -7.74 -12.55
CA LYS A 16 -2.08 -7.24 -13.42
C LYS A 16 -2.61 -6.52 -14.65
N LEU A 17 -3.64 -7.06 -15.29
CA LEU A 17 -4.29 -6.42 -16.43
C LEU A 17 -4.86 -5.05 -16.03
N CYS A 18 -5.64 -4.99 -14.95
CA CYS A 18 -6.19 -3.74 -14.46
C CYS A 18 -5.10 -2.73 -14.04
N HIS A 19 -3.97 -3.20 -13.49
CA HIS A 19 -2.84 -2.33 -13.19
C HIS A 19 -2.23 -1.72 -14.47
N SER A 20 -2.06 -2.49 -15.54
CA SER A 20 -1.61 -1.96 -16.83
C SER A 20 -2.58 -0.90 -17.37
N LEU A 21 -3.89 -1.17 -17.33
CA LEU A 21 -4.91 -0.22 -17.75
C LEU A 21 -4.90 1.07 -16.89
N ALA A 22 -4.69 0.94 -15.58
CA ALA A 22 -4.55 2.10 -14.69
C ALA A 22 -3.34 2.97 -15.09
N LYS A 23 -2.21 2.35 -15.48
CA LYS A 23 -1.05 3.08 -15.99
C LYS A 23 -1.34 3.81 -17.29
N GLU A 24 -2.15 3.24 -18.19
CA GLU A 24 -2.56 3.92 -19.41
C GLU A 24 -3.44 5.15 -19.14
N ILE A 25 -4.32 5.07 -18.14
CA ILE A 25 -5.25 6.16 -17.78
C ILE A 25 -4.53 7.28 -17.02
N PHE A 26 -3.77 6.93 -15.98
CA PHE A 26 -3.11 7.91 -15.12
C PHE A 26 -1.76 8.36 -15.68
N GLY A 27 -1.13 7.59 -16.56
CA GLY A 27 0.16 7.93 -17.16
C GLY A 27 1.20 8.28 -16.10
N GLY A 28 1.81 9.47 -16.24
CA GLY A 28 2.80 9.99 -15.30
C GLY A 28 2.27 10.40 -13.92
N ASP A 29 0.95 10.41 -13.73
CA ASP A 29 0.29 10.64 -12.43
C ASP A 29 0.00 9.33 -11.68
N MET A 30 0.41 8.17 -12.20
CA MET A 30 0.36 6.91 -11.45
C MET A 30 1.53 6.81 -10.46
N LEU A 31 1.24 6.50 -9.21
CA LEU A 31 2.26 6.19 -8.20
C LEU A 31 2.86 4.81 -8.50
N ASP A 32 4.19 4.71 -8.43
CA ASP A 32 4.91 3.45 -8.65
C ASP A 32 4.72 2.44 -7.51
N ALA A 33 4.41 2.93 -6.30
CA ALA A 33 4.07 2.10 -5.16
C ALA A 33 2.59 1.70 -5.16
N ALA A 34 2.32 0.49 -4.67
CA ALA A 34 0.99 -0.05 -4.49
C ALA A 34 0.81 -0.53 -3.05
N LEU A 35 -0.43 -0.48 -2.54
CA LEU A 35 -0.79 -1.14 -1.28
C LEU A 35 -1.28 -2.56 -1.60
N PRO A 36 -0.50 -3.61 -1.28
CA PRO A 36 -0.89 -4.98 -1.52
C PRO A 36 -2.00 -5.42 -0.56
N ARG A 37 -2.77 -6.42 -0.98
CA ARG A 37 -3.64 -7.17 -0.08
C ARG A 37 -2.81 -8.11 0.77
N LEU A 38 -2.74 -7.87 2.07
CA LEU A 38 -2.01 -8.70 3.04
C LEU A 38 -2.88 -8.94 4.29
N ASP A 39 -2.80 -10.13 4.86
CA ASP A 39 -3.56 -10.53 6.06
C ASP A 39 -3.33 -9.59 7.25
N GLY A 40 -2.12 -9.02 7.37
CA GLY A 40 -1.80 -8.04 8.41
C GLY A 40 -2.70 -6.80 8.37
N PHE A 41 -3.04 -6.31 7.18
CA PHE A 41 -3.98 -5.20 7.03
C PHE A 41 -5.41 -5.61 7.37
N GLU A 42 -5.83 -6.83 7.01
CA GLU A 42 -7.18 -7.32 7.27
C GLU A 42 -7.41 -7.48 8.78
N ARG A 43 -6.48 -8.14 9.48
CA ARG A 43 -6.58 -8.37 10.93
C ARG A 43 -6.48 -7.10 11.76
N CYS A 44 -5.55 -6.20 11.43
CA CYS A 44 -5.53 -4.88 12.09
C CYS A 44 -6.83 -4.10 11.82
N GLY A 45 -7.44 -4.27 10.64
CA GLY A 45 -8.74 -3.69 10.33
C GLY A 45 -9.89 -4.23 11.19
N GLU A 46 -9.86 -5.50 11.58
CA GLU A 46 -10.87 -6.12 12.46
C GLU A 46 -10.86 -5.51 13.88
N SER A 47 -9.70 -5.07 14.36
CA SER A 47 -9.52 -4.44 15.68
C SER A 47 -9.47 -2.91 15.64
N PHE A 48 -9.66 -2.29 14.46
CA PHE A 48 -9.47 -0.85 14.24
C PHE A 48 -8.05 -0.35 14.58
N ASP A 49 -7.07 -1.25 14.58
CA ASP A 49 -5.67 -0.91 14.69
C ASP A 49 -5.09 -0.50 13.32
N THR A 50 -4.00 0.25 13.35
CA THR A 50 -3.12 0.39 12.18
C THR A 50 -1.97 -0.61 12.30
N VAL A 51 -1.41 -1.05 11.17
CA VAL A 51 -0.20 -1.92 11.18
C VAL A 51 1.03 -1.24 11.80
N ILE A 52 0.97 0.10 11.95
CA ILE A 52 1.99 0.92 12.63
C ILE A 52 1.77 0.90 14.15
N SER A 53 0.53 1.11 14.63
CA SER A 53 0.19 1.19 16.05
C SER A 53 0.03 -0.17 16.73
N ALA A 54 -0.30 -1.22 15.97
CA ALA A 54 -0.52 -2.56 16.50
C ALA A 54 0.72 -3.08 17.23
N ASN A 55 0.53 -3.45 18.50
CA ASN A 55 1.57 -4.06 19.32
C ASN A 55 1.78 -5.53 18.89
N PRO A 56 2.98 -5.93 18.44
CA PRO A 56 3.25 -7.31 18.04
C PRO A 56 2.96 -8.36 19.12
N SER A 57 3.01 -7.99 20.40
CA SER A 57 2.72 -8.90 21.52
C SER A 57 1.24 -9.18 21.73
N THR A 58 0.35 -8.30 21.25
CA THR A 58 -1.11 -8.46 21.36
C THR A 58 -1.76 -8.79 20.02
N TYR A 59 -0.98 -8.80 18.94
CA TYR A 59 -1.45 -9.10 17.60
C TYR A 59 -1.86 -10.57 17.47
N VAL A 60 -3.14 -10.80 17.22
CA VAL A 60 -3.70 -12.15 17.05
C VAL A 60 -3.46 -12.60 15.61
N GLY A 61 -2.23 -13.02 15.30
CA GLY A 61 -1.82 -13.52 13.99
C GLY A 61 -0.32 -13.84 13.95
N SER A 62 0.23 -14.12 12.77
CA SER A 62 1.68 -14.34 12.65
C SER A 62 2.44 -13.01 12.73
N SER A 63 3.53 -12.99 13.51
CA SER A 63 4.42 -11.82 13.59
C SER A 63 4.93 -11.38 12.22
N GLU A 64 5.18 -12.34 11.33
CA GLU A 64 5.62 -12.09 9.96
C GLU A 64 4.54 -11.38 9.12
N ALA A 65 3.26 -11.71 9.29
CA ALA A 65 2.18 -11.02 8.58
C ALA A 65 2.07 -9.54 9.00
N LEU A 66 2.19 -9.26 10.30
CA LEU A 66 2.20 -7.88 10.79
C LEU A 66 3.43 -7.12 10.29
N LYS A 67 4.61 -7.73 10.35
CA LYS A 67 5.86 -7.15 9.86
C LYS A 67 5.77 -6.80 8.36
N ASN A 68 5.32 -7.75 7.53
CA ASN A 68 5.20 -7.54 6.09
C ASN A 68 4.19 -6.43 5.74
N ALA A 69 3.06 -6.37 6.45
CA ALA A 69 2.08 -5.31 6.25
C ALA A 69 2.61 -3.94 6.73
N ARG A 70 3.36 -3.90 7.83
CA ARG A 70 4.04 -2.68 8.29
C ARG A 70 5.05 -2.17 7.26
N SER A 71 5.94 -3.03 6.77
CA SER A 71 6.92 -2.64 5.74
C SER A 71 6.23 -2.15 4.46
N ALA A 72 5.15 -2.82 4.01
CA ALA A 72 4.38 -2.36 2.86
C ALA A 72 3.74 -0.97 3.09
N ALA A 73 3.30 -0.66 4.31
CA ALA A 73 2.76 0.65 4.66
C ALA A 73 3.85 1.74 4.69
N GLU A 74 5.03 1.41 5.22
CA GLU A 74 6.19 2.31 5.26
C GLU A 74 6.69 2.64 3.84
N ASP A 75 6.84 1.63 2.98
CA ASP A 75 7.24 1.81 1.58
C ASP A 75 6.24 2.68 0.82
N PHE A 76 4.94 2.44 1.01
CA PHE A 76 3.89 3.25 0.40
C PHE A 76 3.92 4.70 0.90
N ALA A 77 4.05 4.91 2.22
CA ALA A 77 4.12 6.24 2.81
C ALA A 77 5.33 7.03 2.28
N LYS A 78 6.49 6.37 2.14
CA LYS A 78 7.70 6.97 1.58
C LYS A 78 7.52 7.38 0.11
N ALA A 79 6.91 6.52 -0.71
CA ALA A 79 6.65 6.84 -2.11
C ALA A 79 5.70 8.03 -2.27
N VAL A 80 4.65 8.11 -1.44
CA VAL A 80 3.74 9.26 -1.42
C VAL A 80 4.49 10.52 -0.99
N PHE A 81 5.31 10.43 0.06
CA PHE A 81 6.13 11.55 0.54
C PHE A 81 7.04 12.09 -0.55
N ASP A 82 7.81 11.23 -1.21
CA ASP A 82 8.75 11.62 -2.28
C ASP A 82 8.02 12.26 -3.46
N ARG A 83 6.85 11.73 -3.83
CA ARG A 83 6.05 12.30 -4.90
C ARG A 83 5.51 13.69 -4.55
N ILE A 84 5.06 13.90 -3.31
CA ILE A 84 4.60 15.21 -2.84
C ILE A 84 5.77 16.20 -2.83
N GLU A 85 6.93 15.83 -2.29
CA GLU A 85 8.10 16.68 -2.26
C GLU A 85 8.55 17.07 -3.68
N PHE A 86 8.57 16.11 -4.62
CA PHE A 86 8.86 16.41 -6.03
C PHE A 86 7.89 17.44 -6.63
N ILE A 87 6.59 17.34 -6.34
CA ILE A 87 5.57 18.29 -6.83
C ILE A 87 5.72 19.66 -6.17
N ARG A 88 6.19 19.74 -4.92
CA ARG A 88 6.31 21.01 -4.19
C ARG A 88 7.57 21.80 -4.54
N LEU A 89 8.62 21.10 -4.94
CA LEU A 89 9.92 21.70 -5.27
C LEU A 89 10.04 22.14 -6.74
N ASN A 90 9.05 21.81 -7.58
CA ASN A 90 8.97 22.17 -8.99
C ASN A 90 7.67 22.91 -9.30
#